data_AF-V5TUR8-F1
#
_entry.id   AF-V5TUR8-F1
#
_cell.length_a   1.000
_cell.length_b   1.000
_cell.length_c   1.000
_cell.angle_alpha   90.00
_cell.angle_beta   90.00
_cell.angle_gamma   90.00
#
_symmetry.space_group_name_H-M   'P 1'
#
loop_
_entity.id
_entity.type
_entity.pdbx_description
1 polymer ?
#
loop_
_entity_poly.entity_id
_entity_poly.type
_entity_poly.pdbx_seq_one_letter_code
_entity_poly.pdbx_strand_id
1 'polypeptide(L)'
;MTPLAPAPAPVAASQPAQQAPESKPFAAASESPNSMATCQKELEALKHYGPKTYSRYAAEMDALSAKTGKYMALKDGMTPELNDIVITMYQSQIKTLCFRIQSSLGKLIIEQAGG
;
A
#
# COMPACT_ATOMS: atom_id res chain seq x y z
N MET A 1 -21.36 -45.50 51.85
CA MET A 1 -21.14 -44.06 51.60
C MET A 1 -21.20 -43.87 50.09
N THR A 2 -22.18 -43.11 49.62
CA THR A 2 -22.62 -42.99 48.22
C THR A 2 -21.60 -42.21 47.37
N PRO A 3 -21.21 -42.62 46.16
CA PRO A 3 -20.49 -41.75 45.24
C PRO A 3 -21.48 -40.88 44.42
N LEU A 4 -21.31 -39.56 44.53
CA LEU A 4 -22.03 -38.51 43.81
C LEU A 4 -21.68 -38.52 42.29
N ALA A 5 -22.69 -38.24 41.47
CA ALA A 5 -22.60 -38.10 40.01
C ALA A 5 -21.70 -36.92 39.53
N PRO A 6 -21.20 -36.94 38.28
CA PRO A 6 -20.40 -35.85 37.71
C PRO A 6 -21.28 -34.70 37.16
N ALA A 7 -20.87 -33.46 37.47
CA ALA A 7 -21.45 -32.21 36.96
C ALA A 7 -20.90 -31.86 35.55
N PRO A 8 -21.65 -31.09 34.73
CA PRO A 8 -21.34 -30.87 33.32
C PRO A 8 -20.17 -29.90 33.10
N ALA A 9 -19.36 -30.19 32.08
CA ALA A 9 -18.23 -29.38 31.63
C ALA A 9 -18.67 -28.02 31.04
N PRO A 10 -17.93 -26.93 31.29
CA PRO A 10 -18.17 -25.66 30.62
C PRO A 10 -17.69 -25.72 29.16
N VAL A 11 -18.60 -25.34 28.26
CA VAL A 11 -18.35 -25.11 26.84
C VAL A 11 -17.40 -23.95 26.61
N ALA A 12 -16.63 -24.08 25.53
CA ALA A 12 -15.57 -23.20 25.05
C ALA A 12 -15.88 -21.69 25.09
N ALA A 13 -14.86 -20.91 25.48
CA ALA A 13 -14.65 -19.57 24.96
C ALA A 13 -13.20 -19.47 24.50
N SER A 14 -13.01 -19.64 23.20
CA SER A 14 -11.77 -19.40 22.48
C SER A 14 -11.25 -17.99 22.81
N GLN A 15 -10.03 -17.91 23.35
CA GLN A 15 -9.32 -16.66 23.53
C GLN A 15 -9.16 -15.96 22.16
N PRO A 16 -9.45 -14.66 22.04
CA PRO A 16 -8.71 -13.82 21.11
C PRO A 16 -7.33 -13.62 21.72
N ALA A 17 -6.37 -14.39 21.24
CA ALA A 17 -4.97 -14.06 21.40
C ALA A 17 -4.69 -12.72 20.71
N GLN A 18 -3.74 -11.97 21.27
CA GLN A 18 -2.95 -10.92 20.62
C GLN A 18 -3.60 -9.53 20.52
N GLN A 19 -3.61 -8.80 21.64
CA GLN A 19 -3.16 -7.41 21.58
C GLN A 19 -1.63 -7.42 21.71
N ALA A 20 -0.95 -7.66 20.58
CA ALA A 20 0.43 -7.19 20.48
C ALA A 20 0.37 -5.65 20.61
N PRO A 21 1.32 -5.01 21.34
CA PRO A 21 1.49 -3.58 21.25
C PRO A 21 1.71 -3.26 19.77
N GLU A 22 0.79 -2.48 19.20
CA GLU A 22 0.97 -1.86 17.90
C GLU A 22 2.28 -1.08 17.98
N SER A 23 3.35 -1.64 17.43
CA SER A 23 4.57 -0.93 17.11
C SER A 23 4.26 0.08 16.01
N LYS A 24 3.51 1.13 16.34
CA LYS A 24 3.58 2.39 15.61
C LYS A 24 4.93 2.99 15.96
N PRO A 25 5.82 3.06 14.97
CA PRO A 25 6.15 4.40 14.50
C PRO A 25 6.42 4.40 12.99
N PHE A 26 5.38 4.35 12.16
CA PHE A 26 5.40 4.98 10.82
C PHE A 26 4.00 5.10 10.20
N ALA A 27 3.00 5.50 10.98
CA ALA A 27 1.66 5.81 10.45
C ALA A 27 1.34 7.31 10.46
N ALA A 28 2.32 8.16 10.78
CA ALA A 28 2.12 9.61 10.93
C ALA A 28 2.99 10.45 9.98
N ALA A 29 3.42 9.88 8.86
CA ALA A 29 4.01 10.64 7.76
C ALA A 29 3.25 10.29 6.48
N SER A 30 2.05 10.87 6.33
CA SER A 30 1.36 11.18 5.05
C SER A 30 -0.18 11.03 5.13
N GLU A 31 -0.85 11.60 6.13
CA GLU A 31 -2.31 11.78 6.03
C GLU A 31 -2.69 12.90 5.02
N SER A 32 -1.79 13.24 4.10
CA SER A 32 -2.10 14.07 2.94
C SER A 32 -2.34 13.13 1.77
N PRO A 33 -3.54 13.10 1.18
CA PRO A 33 -3.82 12.26 0.02
C PRO A 33 -2.91 12.66 -1.12
N ASN A 34 -1.83 11.90 -1.29
CA ASN A 34 -1.35 11.30 -2.53
C ASN A 34 -1.67 12.11 -3.80
N SER A 35 -1.33 13.40 -3.79
CA SER A 35 -1.27 14.17 -5.02
C SER A 35 -0.13 13.56 -5.82
N MET A 36 -0.37 13.18 -7.08
CA MET A 36 0.68 12.65 -7.97
C MET A 36 1.97 13.47 -7.91
N ALA A 37 1.86 14.79 -7.69
CA ALA A 37 2.98 15.70 -7.47
C ALA A 37 3.83 15.36 -6.22
N THR A 38 3.21 14.98 -5.10
CA THR A 38 3.92 14.54 -3.89
C THR A 38 4.66 13.24 -4.15
N CYS A 39 3.97 12.27 -4.76
CA CYS A 39 4.55 10.99 -5.16
C CYS A 39 5.75 11.14 -6.10
N GLN A 40 5.70 12.09 -7.04
CA GLN A 40 6.83 12.44 -7.89
C GLN A 40 7.99 13.04 -7.09
N LYS A 41 7.73 13.98 -6.17
CA LYS A 41 8.78 14.52 -5.28
C LYS A 41 9.42 13.43 -4.43
N GLU A 42 8.65 12.48 -3.92
CA GLU A 42 9.15 11.36 -3.13
C GLU A 42 10.00 10.41 -3.99
N LEU A 43 9.60 10.15 -5.23
CA LEU A 43 10.41 9.41 -6.20
C LEU A 43 11.75 10.12 -6.44
N GLU A 44 11.73 11.44 -6.66
CA GLU A 44 12.96 12.22 -6.85
C GLU A 44 13.85 12.21 -5.60
N ALA A 45 13.28 12.33 -4.41
CA ALA A 45 14.03 12.17 -3.16
C ALA A 45 14.68 10.78 -3.08
N LEU A 46 13.94 9.73 -3.44
CA LEU A 46 14.41 8.35 -3.41
C LEU A 46 15.61 8.10 -4.34
N LYS A 47 15.81 8.92 -5.38
CA LYS A 47 17.03 8.92 -6.21
C LYS A 47 18.31 9.14 -5.41
N HIS A 48 18.24 9.96 -4.35
CA HIS A 48 19.40 10.28 -3.50
C HIS A 48 19.68 9.19 -2.45
N TYR A 49 18.66 8.49 -1.97
CA TYR A 49 18.80 7.44 -0.95
C TYR A 49 19.07 6.06 -1.56
N GLY A 50 18.52 5.77 -2.74
CA GLY A 50 18.53 4.43 -3.33
C GLY A 50 18.34 4.43 -4.84
N PRO A 51 19.40 4.62 -5.65
CA PRO A 51 19.31 4.73 -7.11
C PRO A 51 18.74 3.47 -7.79
N LYS A 52 18.97 2.29 -7.20
CA LYS A 52 18.40 1.02 -7.67
C LYS A 52 16.89 0.97 -7.47
N THR A 53 16.44 1.36 -6.28
CA THR A 53 15.02 1.43 -5.92
C THR A 53 14.31 2.51 -6.75
N TYR A 54 14.97 3.64 -7.00
CA TYR A 54 14.50 4.70 -7.89
C TYR A 54 14.26 4.17 -9.30
N SER A 55 15.26 3.53 -9.89
CA SER A 55 15.17 3.03 -11.28
C SER A 55 14.03 2.04 -11.45
N ARG A 56 13.77 1.21 -10.45
CA ARG A 56 12.62 0.29 -10.43
C ARG A 56 11.29 1.06 -10.43
N TYR A 57 11.10 1.98 -9.49
CA TYR A 57 9.83 2.71 -9.39
C TYR A 57 9.59 3.68 -10.55
N ALA A 58 10.65 4.27 -11.10
CA ALA A 58 10.58 5.08 -12.31
C ALA A 58 10.11 4.25 -13.51
N ALA A 59 10.62 3.02 -13.67
CA ALA A 59 10.15 2.11 -14.71
C ALA A 59 8.70 1.66 -14.50
N GLU A 60 8.27 1.41 -13.25
CA GLU A 60 6.88 1.10 -12.93
C GLU A 60 5.95 2.29 -13.26
N MET A 61 6.37 3.53 -12.97
CA MET A 61 5.63 4.76 -13.34
C MET A 61 5.52 4.91 -14.86
N ASP A 62 6.62 4.73 -15.59
CA ASP A 62 6.65 4.82 -17.04
C ASP A 62 5.72 3.78 -17.70
N ALA A 63 5.78 2.53 -17.23
CA ALA A 63 4.91 1.46 -17.73
C ALA A 63 3.42 1.77 -17.49
N LEU A 64 3.07 2.33 -16.34
CA LEU A 64 1.72 2.79 -16.02
C LEU A 64 1.25 3.92 -16.93
N SER A 65 2.11 4.89 -17.19
CA SER A 65 1.86 5.99 -18.14
C SER A 65 1.68 5.48 -19.57
N ALA A 66 2.54 4.57 -20.04
CA ALA A 66 2.45 3.97 -21.37
C ALA A 66 1.14 3.18 -21.55
N LYS A 67 0.74 2.42 -20.52
CA LYS A 67 -0.54 1.68 -20.52
C LYS A 67 -1.73 2.65 -20.58
N THR A 68 -1.66 3.75 -19.82
CA THR A 68 -2.68 4.82 -19.81
C THR A 68 -2.79 5.51 -21.16
N GLY A 69 -1.67 5.80 -21.83
CA GLY A 69 -1.67 6.38 -23.18
C GLY A 69 -2.39 5.50 -24.21
N LYS A 70 -2.15 4.18 -24.19
CA LYS A 70 -2.88 3.22 -25.03
C LYS A 70 -4.38 3.21 -24.75
N TYR A 71 -4.74 3.30 -23.48
CA TYR A 71 -6.14 3.40 -23.09
C TYR A 71 -6.79 4.71 -23.56
N MET A 72 -6.13 5.85 -23.38
CA MET A 72 -6.62 7.15 -23.84
C MET A 72 -6.86 7.18 -25.36
N ALA A 73 -6.04 6.46 -26.13
CA ALA A 73 -6.22 6.33 -27.57
C ALA A 73 -7.45 5.49 -27.97
N LEU A 74 -7.90 4.57 -27.11
CA LEU A 74 -9.05 3.69 -27.37
C LEU A 74 -10.33 4.16 -26.66
N LYS A 75 -10.21 5.09 -25.70
CA LYS A 75 -11.30 5.59 -24.85
C LYS A 75 -12.54 6.00 -25.65
N ASP A 76 -12.36 6.72 -26.76
CA ASP A 76 -13.48 7.23 -27.58
C ASP A 76 -14.29 6.12 -28.27
N GLY A 77 -13.68 4.94 -28.46
CA GLY A 77 -14.34 3.76 -29.03
C GLY A 77 -14.89 2.77 -27.99
N MET A 78 -14.75 3.05 -26.69
CA MET A 78 -15.17 2.16 -25.62
C MET A 78 -16.53 2.57 -25.02
N THR A 79 -17.24 1.59 -24.47
CA THR A 79 -18.45 1.86 -23.69
C THR A 79 -18.10 2.60 -22.39
N PRO A 80 -19.00 3.45 -21.87
CA PRO A 80 -18.75 4.22 -20.65
C PRO A 80 -18.46 3.33 -19.43
N GLU A 81 -19.07 2.14 -19.36
CA GLU A 81 -18.85 1.17 -18.29
C GLU A 81 -17.44 0.57 -18.31
N LEU A 82 -16.92 0.20 -19.49
CA LEU A 82 -15.53 -0.25 -19.62
C LEU A 82 -14.55 0.88 -19.28
N ASN A 83 -14.85 2.10 -19.71
CA ASN A 83 -14.04 3.27 -19.44
C ASN A 83 -13.97 3.57 -17.92
N ASP A 84 -15.07 3.44 -17.18
CA ASP A 84 -15.08 3.60 -15.72
C ASP A 84 -14.24 2.55 -15.00
N ILE A 85 -14.40 1.26 -15.37
CA ILE A 85 -13.62 0.15 -14.80
C ILE A 85 -12.12 0.39 -14.99
N VAL A 86 -11.73 0.78 -16.21
CA VAL A 86 -10.32 0.98 -16.55
C VAL A 86 -9.75 2.21 -15.84
N ILE A 87 -10.49 3.33 -15.77
CA ILE A 87 -10.08 4.51 -14.99
C ILE A 87 -9.88 4.17 -13.52
N THR A 88 -10.81 3.42 -12.93
CA THR A 88 -10.74 3.01 -11.53
C THR A 88 -9.51 2.12 -11.27
N MET A 89 -9.24 1.18 -12.18
CA MET A 89 -8.03 0.35 -12.12
C MET A 89 -6.74 1.17 -12.24
N TYR A 90 -6.69 2.17 -13.12
CA TYR A 90 -5.53 3.07 -13.24
C TYR A 90 -5.30 3.88 -11.97
N GLN A 91 -6.35 4.50 -11.44
CA GLN A 91 -6.25 5.27 -10.21
C GLN A 91 -5.76 4.42 -9.04
N SER A 92 -6.25 3.19 -8.92
CA SER A 92 -5.81 2.24 -7.90
C SER A 92 -4.33 1.88 -8.04
N GLN A 93 -3.87 1.59 -9.26
CA GLN A 93 -2.47 1.27 -9.51
C GLN A 93 -1.52 2.45 -9.23
N ILE A 94 -1.90 3.67 -9.63
CA ILE A 94 -1.14 4.89 -9.32
C ILE A 94 -1.03 5.08 -7.81
N LYS A 95 -2.15 4.99 -7.08
CA LYS A 95 -2.15 5.11 -5.60
C LYS A 95 -1.25 4.06 -4.94
N THR A 96 -1.34 2.82 -5.40
CA THR A 96 -0.53 1.72 -4.88
C THR A 96 0.95 1.96 -5.11
N LEU A 97 1.33 2.40 -6.31
CA LEU A 97 2.73 2.69 -6.64
C LEU A 97 3.28 3.82 -5.78
N CYS A 98 2.51 4.91 -5.63
CA CYS A 98 2.91 6.04 -4.79
C CYS A 98 3.09 5.65 -3.33
N PHE A 99 2.18 4.85 -2.78
CA PHE A 99 2.32 4.33 -1.42
C PHE A 99 3.58 3.47 -1.25
N ARG A 100 3.95 2.66 -2.24
CA ARG A 100 5.19 1.86 -2.21
C ARG A 100 6.44 2.74 -2.26
N ILE A 101 6.44 3.78 -3.10
CA ILE A 101 7.54 4.75 -3.21
C ILE A 101 7.75 5.43 -1.86
N GLN A 102 6.68 5.98 -1.29
CA GLN A 102 6.70 6.63 0.01
C GLN A 102 7.18 5.68 1.12
N SER A 103 6.61 4.48 1.21
CA SER A 103 7.00 3.50 2.23
C SER A 103 8.47 3.11 2.13
N SER A 104 8.98 2.96 0.90
CA SER A 104 10.38 2.63 0.64
C SER A 104 11.30 3.80 0.99
N LEU A 105 10.90 5.02 0.63
CA LEU A 105 11.62 6.24 0.99
C LEU A 105 11.69 6.39 2.51
N GLY A 106 10.57 6.24 3.22
CA GLY A 106 10.53 6.31 4.68
C GLY A 106 11.45 5.28 5.33
N LYS A 107 11.45 4.05 4.84
CA LYS A 107 12.36 3.00 5.33
C LYS A 107 13.84 3.38 5.10
N LEU A 108 14.19 3.83 3.90
CA LEU A 108 15.56 4.22 3.57
C LEU A 108 16.05 5.41 4.40
N ILE A 109 15.18 6.40 4.65
CA ILE A 109 15.49 7.55 5.52
C ILE A 109 15.79 7.08 6.94
N ILE A 110 14.98 6.17 7.51
CA ILE A 110 15.20 5.64 8.86
C ILE A 110 16.49 4.81 8.92
N GLU A 111 16.73 3.94 7.94
CA GLU A 111 17.97 3.15 7.86
C GLU A 111 19.21 4.04 7.79
N GLN A 112 19.11 5.20 7.15
CA GLN A 112 20.22 6.16 7.09
C GLN A 112 20.34 7.05 8.33
N ALA A 113 19.25 7.33 9.04
CA ALA A 113 19.22 8.19 10.23
C ALA A 113 19.57 7.45 11.53
N GLY A 114 19.47 6.11 11.56
CA GLY A 114 19.84 5.26 12.69
C GLY A 114 21.29 4.78 12.70
N GLY A 115 22.16 5.38 11.89
CA GLY A 115 23.60 5.11 11.80
C GLY A 115 24.43 5.99 12.72
#